data_AF-A0A658Y5K5-F1
#
_entry.id   AF-A0A658Y5K5-F1
#
_cell.length_a   1.000
_cell.length_b   1.000
_cell.length_c   1.000
_cell.angle_alpha   90.00
_cell.angle_beta   90.00
_cell.angle_gamma   90.00
#
_symmetry.space_group_name_H-M   'P 1'
#
loop_
_entity.id
_entity.type
_entity.pdbx_description
1 polymer ?
#
loop_
_entity_poly.entity_id
_entity_poly.type
_entity_poly.pdbx_seq_one_letter_code
_entity_poly.pdbx_strand_id
1 'polypeptide(L)'
;MATKEENLKRLCELAERLGREPDVSGSAADIAQRVAELEEELGDAGEVAEPDTYSPSKDDPTAHKGESVPEQPGIVTGDETGQVTVVALATLHTKCNGSVIFVSPGTSFRVSAEVAASMAAGGLAKRQ
;
A
#
# COMPACT_ATOMS: atom_id res chain seq x y z
N MET A 1 11.27 32.04 11.96
CA MET A 1 11.71 31.12 10.88
C MET A 1 13.12 30.70 11.22
N ALA A 2 13.43 29.40 11.27
CA ALA A 2 14.80 28.94 11.46
C ALA A 2 15.67 29.46 10.30
N THR A 3 16.87 29.91 10.61
CA THR A 3 17.83 30.38 9.61
C THR A 3 18.43 29.20 8.85
N LYS A 4 18.97 29.47 7.66
CA LYS A 4 19.63 28.44 6.83
C LYS A 4 20.74 27.71 7.60
N GLU A 5 21.50 28.44 8.42
CA GLU A 5 22.59 27.89 9.24
C GLU A 5 22.09 26.95 10.34
N GLU A 6 20.98 27.28 11.00
CA GLU A 6 20.36 26.41 12.00
C GLU A 6 19.89 25.09 11.36
N ASN A 7 19.25 25.17 10.19
CA ASN A 7 18.80 23.98 9.46
C ASN A 7 19.98 23.13 8.97
N LEU A 8 21.09 23.75 8.52
CA LEU A 8 22.30 23.01 8.12
C LEU A 8 22.89 22.24 9.30
N LYS A 9 22.97 22.88 10.47
CA LYS A 9 23.49 22.22 11.68
C LYS A 9 22.62 21.02 12.07
N ARG A 10 21.30 21.17 12.02
CA ARG A 10 20.35 20.07 12.27
C ARG A 10 20.50 18.96 11.24
N LEU A 11 20.61 19.31 9.96
CA LEU A 11 20.75 18.34 8.88
C LEU A 11 22.01 17.48 9.04
N CYS A 12 23.15 18.09 9.39
CA CYS A 12 24.38 17.37 9.69
C CYS A 12 24.20 16.37 10.84
N GLU A 13 23.62 16.82 11.96
CA GLU A 13 23.41 15.97 13.13
C GLU A 13 22.50 14.76 12.81
N LEU A 14 21.44 14.98 12.04
CA LEU A 14 20.52 13.91 11.62
C LEU A 14 21.20 12.94 10.64
N ALA A 15 21.98 13.45 9.69
CA ALA A 15 22.70 12.63 8.73
C ALA A 15 23.80 11.79 9.41
N GLU A 16 24.53 12.37 10.39
CA GLU A 16 25.50 11.65 11.22
C GLU A 16 24.85 10.51 12.02
N ARG A 17 23.66 10.75 12.61
CA ARG A 17 22.90 9.72 13.32
C ARG A 17 22.49 8.56 12.41
N LEU A 18 22.27 8.82 11.13
CA LEU A 18 21.93 7.82 10.11
C LEU A 18 23.16 7.24 9.39
N GLY A 19 24.37 7.72 9.70
CA GLY A 19 25.61 7.28 9.05
C GLY A 19 25.69 7.64 7.56
N ARG A 20 25.06 8.75 7.14
CA ARG A 20 25.03 9.22 5.75
C ARG A 20 25.62 10.63 5.61
N GLU A 21 26.13 10.97 4.43
CA GLU A 21 26.63 12.33 4.18
C GLU A 21 25.47 13.34 4.11
N PRO A 22 25.52 14.46 4.86
CA PRO A 22 24.49 15.48 4.78
C PRO A 22 24.54 16.21 3.45
N ASP A 23 23.47 16.13 2.67
CA ASP A 23 23.35 16.93 1.45
C ASP A 23 22.99 18.37 1.83
N VAL A 24 23.99 19.25 1.83
CA VAL A 24 23.85 20.68 2.17
C VAL A 24 23.56 21.56 0.94
N SER A 25 23.34 20.93 -0.22
CA SER A 25 23.12 21.60 -1.49
C SER A 25 21.65 22.01 -1.60
N GLY A 26 21.38 23.31 -1.63
CA GLY A 26 20.02 23.80 -1.81
C GLY A 26 19.70 25.16 -1.19
N SER A 27 18.43 25.54 -1.35
CA SER A 27 17.84 26.72 -0.72
C SER A 27 17.51 26.45 0.76
N ALA A 28 17.31 27.50 1.56
CA ALA A 28 16.98 27.35 2.97
C ALA A 28 15.69 26.52 3.21
N ALA A 29 14.72 26.60 2.30
CA ALA A 29 13.49 25.82 2.33
C ALA A 29 13.74 24.32 2.04
N ASP A 30 14.64 24.01 1.09
CA ASP A 30 15.00 22.62 0.75
C ASP A 30 15.67 21.92 1.93
N ILE A 31 16.62 22.62 2.58
CA ILE A 31 17.30 22.13 3.78
C ILE A 31 16.30 21.96 4.93
N ALA A 32 15.38 22.91 5.13
CA ALA A 32 14.35 22.80 6.18
C ALA A 32 13.43 21.60 5.96
N GLN A 33 13.02 21.33 4.72
CA GLN A 33 12.20 20.17 4.39
C GLN A 33 12.95 18.87 4.68
N ARG A 34 14.21 18.78 4.24
CA ARG A 34 15.04 17.59 4.47
C ARG A 34 15.31 17.32 5.94
N VAL A 35 15.49 18.37 6.74
CA VAL A 35 15.57 18.26 8.21
C VAL A 35 14.28 17.69 8.78
N ALA A 36 13.12 18.22 8.39
CA ALA A 36 11.83 17.74 8.87
C ALA A 36 11.58 16.27 8.51
N GLU A 37 11.90 15.86 7.28
CA GLU A 37 11.80 14.45 6.84
C GLU A 37 12.67 13.52 7.69
N LEU A 38 13.88 13.98 8.03
CA LEU A 38 14.83 13.22 8.84
C LEU A 38 14.47 13.15 10.32
N GLU A 39 13.95 14.24 10.87
CA GLU A 39 13.42 14.27 12.24
C GLU A 39 12.22 13.33 12.38
N GLU A 40 11.38 13.19 11.35
CA GLU A 40 10.30 12.19 11.30
C GLU A 40 10.86 10.76 11.25
N GLU A 41 11.85 10.47 10.38
CA GLU A 41 12.48 9.14 10.30
C GLU A 41 13.13 8.70 11.63
N LEU A 42 13.79 9.62 12.35
CA LEU A 42 14.40 9.34 13.65
C LEU A 42 13.42 9.42 14.82
N GLY A 43 12.31 10.14 14.67
CA GLY A 43 11.27 10.33 15.69
C GLY A 43 10.20 9.23 15.69
N ASP A 44 9.87 8.68 14.52
CA ASP A 44 8.95 7.55 14.35
C ASP A 44 9.49 6.27 15.01
N ALA A 45 10.81 6.14 15.13
CA ALA A 45 11.44 5.06 15.90
C ALA A 45 11.25 5.14 17.42
N GLY A 46 10.66 6.24 17.94
CA GLY A 46 10.57 6.55 19.37
C GLY A 46 9.21 6.37 20.04
N GLU A 47 8.12 6.12 19.29
CA GLU A 47 6.77 5.94 19.84
C GLU A 47 6.19 4.55 19.55
N VAL A 48 6.93 3.52 19.94
CA VAL A 48 6.39 2.17 20.17
C VAL A 48 6.45 1.83 21.65
N ALA A 49 5.78 2.64 22.45
CA ALA A 49 5.58 2.37 23.87
C ALA A 49 4.12 2.56 24.25
N GLU A 50 3.24 1.68 23.75
CA GLU A 50 2.11 1.16 24.54
C GLU A 50 1.85 -0.32 24.16
N PRO A 51 2.24 -1.29 25.02
CA PRO A 51 1.74 -2.65 24.94
C PRO A 51 0.48 -2.75 25.79
N ASP A 52 -0.67 -2.32 25.28
CA ASP A 52 -1.93 -2.50 25.99
C ASP A 52 -2.96 -3.33 25.22
N THR A 53 -3.10 -4.54 25.74
CA THR A 53 -4.33 -5.29 25.94
C THR A 53 -5.27 -5.53 24.75
N TYR A 54 -5.18 -6.77 24.26
CA TYR A 54 -6.31 -7.67 24.01
C TYR A 54 -7.70 -7.09 24.33
N SER A 55 -8.50 -6.89 23.30
CA SER A 55 -9.97 -6.89 23.41
C SER A 55 -10.56 -7.56 22.16
N PRO A 56 -10.82 -8.88 22.18
CA PRO A 56 -11.61 -9.51 21.14
C PRO A 56 -13.08 -9.15 21.36
N SER A 57 -13.55 -8.10 20.71
CA SER A 57 -14.99 -7.84 20.57
C SER A 57 -15.60 -8.94 19.71
N LYS A 58 -16.32 -9.82 20.40
CA LYS A 58 -17.23 -10.80 19.81
C LYS A 58 -18.42 -10.03 19.24
N ASP A 59 -18.53 -10.00 17.92
CA ASP A 59 -19.80 -9.76 17.26
C ASP A 59 -20.29 -11.07 16.63
N ASP A 60 -21.46 -11.47 17.08
CA ASP A 60 -22.16 -12.72 16.85
C ASP A 60 -22.66 -12.82 15.39
N PRO A 61 -22.78 -14.04 14.82
CA PRO A 61 -23.05 -14.23 13.40
C PRO A 61 -24.56 -14.11 13.10
N THR A 62 -25.02 -12.94 12.65
CA THR A 62 -26.35 -12.82 12.04
C THR A 62 -26.29 -13.21 10.56
N ALA A 63 -26.79 -14.41 10.31
CA ALA A 63 -27.10 -14.95 9.00
C ALA A 63 -27.97 -14.00 8.16
N HIS A 64 -27.43 -13.49 7.06
CA HIS A 64 -28.22 -12.98 5.94
C HIS A 64 -27.79 -13.67 4.64
N LYS A 65 -28.47 -14.80 4.39
CA LYS A 65 -28.68 -15.36 3.06
C LYS A 65 -29.53 -14.34 2.28
N GLY A 66 -29.01 -13.81 1.19
CA GLY A 66 -29.71 -12.81 0.39
C GLY A 66 -28.96 -12.45 -0.89
N GLU A 67 -29.00 -13.40 -1.82
CA GLU A 67 -28.71 -13.24 -3.24
C GLU A 67 -29.22 -11.90 -3.80
N SER A 68 -28.33 -11.13 -4.43
CA SER A 68 -28.67 -10.07 -5.40
C SER A 68 -27.43 -9.72 -6.24
N VAL A 69 -27.26 -10.50 -7.31
CA VAL A 69 -27.03 -10.00 -8.68
C VAL A 69 -26.50 -8.56 -8.80
N PRO A 70 -25.29 -8.37 -9.38
CA PRO A 70 -25.08 -7.29 -10.31
C PRO A 70 -25.27 -7.84 -11.73
N GLU A 71 -26.45 -7.55 -12.30
CA GLU A 71 -26.63 -7.52 -13.74
C GLU A 71 -25.78 -6.37 -14.27
N GLN A 72 -24.65 -6.71 -14.89
CA GLN A 72 -24.12 -5.90 -15.97
C GLN A 72 -24.10 -6.77 -17.24
N PRO A 73 -25.04 -6.55 -18.18
CA PRO A 73 -25.06 -7.28 -19.43
C PRO A 73 -23.98 -6.79 -20.39
N GLY A 74 -23.14 -7.72 -20.85
CA GLY A 74 -22.69 -7.78 -22.23
C GLY A 74 -21.38 -7.07 -22.58
N ILE A 75 -20.25 -7.76 -22.46
CA ILE A 75 -19.60 -8.42 -23.62
C ILE A 75 -18.67 -9.53 -23.10
N VAL A 76 -19.09 -10.78 -23.30
CA VAL A 76 -18.14 -11.90 -23.41
C VAL A 76 -17.49 -11.75 -24.78
N THR A 77 -16.49 -10.88 -24.86
CA THR A 77 -15.45 -11.08 -25.86
C THR A 77 -14.46 -11.99 -25.16
N GLY A 78 -14.48 -13.27 -25.53
CA GLY A 78 -13.31 -14.12 -25.35
C GLY A 78 -12.17 -13.40 -26.06
N ASP A 79 -11.37 -12.69 -25.28
CA ASP A 79 -10.21 -12.01 -25.81
C ASP A 79 -9.19 -13.11 -26.09
N GLU A 80 -8.76 -13.23 -27.33
CA GLU A 80 -7.81 -14.22 -27.83
C GLU A 80 -6.40 -14.08 -27.19
N THR A 81 -6.30 -13.38 -26.05
CA THR A 81 -5.09 -13.03 -25.29
C THR A 81 -4.83 -13.94 -24.08
N GLY A 82 -5.67 -14.95 -23.80
CA GLY A 82 -5.42 -15.93 -22.74
C GLY A 82 -5.57 -15.38 -21.30
N GLN A 83 -6.36 -14.30 -21.14
CA GLN A 83 -6.68 -13.72 -19.83
C GLN A 83 -7.91 -14.39 -19.20
N VAL A 84 -7.92 -14.46 -17.87
CA VAL A 84 -8.98 -15.05 -17.03
C VAL A 84 -9.45 -14.05 -15.99
N THR A 85 -10.74 -14.14 -15.65
CA THR A 85 -11.36 -13.30 -14.60
C THR A 85 -11.18 -13.96 -13.24
N VAL A 86 -10.68 -13.19 -12.27
CA VAL A 86 -10.52 -13.62 -10.87
C VAL A 86 -11.12 -12.58 -9.93
N VAL A 87 -11.57 -13.02 -8.76
CA VAL A 87 -12.07 -12.18 -7.67
C VAL A 87 -11.00 -12.08 -6.59
N ALA A 88 -10.58 -10.87 -6.24
CA ALA A 88 -9.62 -10.66 -5.16
C ALA A 88 -10.22 -11.08 -3.81
N LEU A 89 -9.45 -11.79 -2.99
CA LEU A 89 -9.78 -12.13 -1.61
C LEU A 89 -9.07 -11.24 -0.60
N ALA A 90 -8.02 -10.54 -1.05
CA ALA A 90 -7.23 -9.60 -0.26
C ALA A 90 -7.00 -8.31 -1.07
N THR A 91 -6.47 -7.29 -0.41
CA THR A 91 -6.03 -6.07 -1.08
C THR A 91 -4.75 -6.35 -1.88
N LEU A 92 -4.78 -6.10 -3.19
CA LEU A 92 -3.69 -6.45 -4.11
C LEU A 92 -3.28 -5.26 -4.96
N HIS A 93 -1.97 -5.10 -5.15
CA HIS A 93 -1.39 -4.30 -6.24
C HIS A 93 -1.11 -5.24 -7.41
N THR A 94 -1.86 -5.11 -8.49
CA THR A 94 -1.72 -5.99 -9.67
C THR A 94 -1.55 -5.18 -10.94
N LYS A 95 -0.83 -5.74 -11.91
CA LYS A 95 -0.65 -5.11 -13.20
C LYS A 95 -1.74 -5.56 -14.15
N CYS A 96 -2.60 -4.65 -14.56
CA CYS A 96 -3.65 -4.87 -15.56
C CYS A 96 -3.39 -3.96 -16.76
N ASN A 97 -3.32 -4.53 -17.97
CA ASN A 97 -3.14 -3.78 -19.23
C ASN A 97 -1.94 -2.80 -19.24
N GLY A 98 -0.85 -3.13 -18.54
CA GLY A 98 0.35 -2.29 -18.51
C GLY A 98 0.45 -1.36 -17.30
N SER A 99 -0.64 -1.13 -16.57
CA SER A 99 -0.67 -0.24 -15.40
C SER A 99 -0.85 -1.03 -14.11
N VAL A 100 -0.23 -0.56 -13.02
CA VAL A 100 -0.47 -1.10 -11.69
C VAL A 100 -1.78 -0.51 -11.16
N ILE A 101 -2.71 -1.38 -10.80
CA ILE A 101 -4.01 -1.04 -10.23
C ILE A 101 -4.11 -1.54 -8.79
N PHE A 102 -4.90 -0.84 -8.00
CA PHE A 102 -5.28 -1.23 -6.64
C PHE A 102 -6.60 -2.01 -6.69
N VAL A 103 -6.60 -3.23 -6.14
CA VAL A 103 -7.78 -4.11 -6.13
C VAL A 103 -8.15 -4.42 -4.70
N SER A 104 -9.37 -4.09 -4.32
CA SER A 104 -9.94 -4.40 -3.02
C SER A 104 -10.52 -5.82 -2.97
N PRO A 105 -10.63 -6.44 -1.78
CA PRO A 105 -11.30 -7.73 -1.62
C PRO A 105 -12.73 -7.71 -2.17
N GLY A 106 -13.13 -8.74 -2.91
CA GLY A 106 -14.42 -8.85 -3.58
C GLY A 106 -14.44 -8.29 -5.00
N THR A 107 -13.43 -7.53 -5.41
CA THR A 107 -13.37 -6.95 -6.77
C THR A 107 -12.92 -7.99 -7.79
N SER A 108 -13.68 -8.11 -8.89
CA SER A 108 -13.33 -8.93 -10.05
C SER A 108 -12.44 -8.18 -11.03
N PHE A 109 -11.35 -8.81 -11.49
CA PHE A 109 -10.42 -8.24 -12.47
C PHE A 109 -9.85 -9.32 -13.39
N ARG A 110 -9.26 -8.91 -14.52
CA ARG A 110 -8.68 -9.83 -15.53
C ARG A 110 -7.16 -9.86 -15.45
N VAL A 111 -6.60 -11.07 -15.47
CA VAL A 111 -5.15 -11.34 -15.50
C VAL A 111 -4.84 -12.55 -16.37
N SER A 112 -3.59 -12.76 -16.76
CA SER A 112 -3.18 -13.97 -17.47
C SER A 112 -3.44 -15.24 -16.65
N ALA A 113 -3.72 -16.37 -17.31
CA ALA A 113 -4.01 -17.65 -16.65
C ALA A 113 -2.93 -18.11 -15.66
N GLU A 114 -1.65 -17.82 -15.96
CA GLU A 114 -0.51 -18.10 -15.07
C GLU A 114 -0.58 -17.27 -13.78
N VAL A 115 -0.77 -15.97 -13.90
CA VAL A 115 -0.90 -15.05 -12.76
C VAL A 115 -2.10 -15.43 -11.89
N ALA A 116 -3.22 -15.78 -12.51
CA ALA A 116 -4.39 -16.29 -11.78
C ALA A 116 -4.10 -17.59 -11.03
N ALA A 117 -3.28 -18.49 -11.58
CA ALA A 117 -2.88 -19.73 -10.89
C ALA A 117 -2.02 -19.39 -9.65
N SER A 118 -1.04 -18.50 -9.78
CA SER A 118 -0.21 -18.04 -8.67
C SER A 118 -1.03 -17.35 -7.59
N MET A 119 -1.98 -16.49 -7.96
CA MET A 119 -2.87 -15.81 -7.01
C MET A 119 -3.80 -16.77 -6.28
N ALA A 120 -4.34 -17.77 -6.99
CA ALA A 120 -5.19 -18.80 -6.39
C ALA A 120 -4.40 -19.71 -5.43
N ALA A 121 -3.18 -20.11 -5.82
CA ALA A 121 -2.30 -20.90 -4.96
C ALA A 121 -1.90 -20.16 -3.68
N GLY A 122 -1.71 -18.83 -3.76
CA GLY A 122 -1.44 -17.97 -2.61
C GLY A 122 -2.66 -17.57 -1.79
N GLY A 123 -3.88 -18.02 -2.16
CA GLY A 123 -5.12 -17.61 -1.48
C GLY A 123 -5.48 -16.14 -1.65
N LEU A 124 -4.89 -15.45 -2.62
CA LEU A 124 -5.05 -14.01 -2.86
C LEU A 124 -6.25 -13.69 -3.75
N ALA A 125 -6.61 -14.61 -4.66
CA ALA A 125 -7.76 -14.45 -5.54
C ALA A 125 -8.42 -15.80 -5.82
N LYS A 126 -9.70 -15.80 -6.15
CA LYS A 126 -10.47 -16.97 -6.56
C LYS A 126 -10.88 -16.84 -8.02
N ARG A 127 -10.68 -17.89 -8.82
CA ARG A 127 -11.21 -17.95 -10.19
C ARG A 127 -12.74 -17.95 -10.14
N GLN A 128 -13.35 -17.12 -10.98
CA GLN A 128 -14.82 -17.11 -11.15
C GLN A 128 -15.26 -18.22 -12.09
#